data_AF-A0A3D1PM66-F1
#
_entry.id   AF-A0A3D1PM66-F1
#
_cell.length_a   1.000
_cell.length_b   1.000
_cell.length_c   1.000
_cell.angle_alpha   90.00
_cell.angle_beta   90.00
_cell.angle_gamma   90.00
#
_symmetry.space_group_name_H-M   'P 1'
#
loop_
_entity.id
_entity.type
_entity.pdbx_description
1 polymer ?
#
loop_
_entity_poly.entity_id
_entity_poly.type
_entity_poly.pdbx_seq_one_letter_code
_entity_poly.pdbx_strand_id
1 'polypeptide(L)'
;MLKKIMEYYKNFEKITRKVLKGGLEFCFGLSSIAIIILLTYNFFFAYPIIYYIGLTLFRLSLIFGIEFIICGFITDGIKKQII
;
A
#
# COMPACT_ATOMS: atom_id res chain seq x y z
N MET A 1 -19.34 -3.84 9.61
CA MET A 1 -17.93 -4.06 10.01
C MET A 1 -16.98 -2.94 9.57
N LEU A 2 -17.01 -2.50 8.31
CA LEU A 2 -16.12 -1.43 7.80
C LEU A 2 -16.18 -0.11 8.59
N LYS A 3 -17.37 0.31 9.05
CA LYS A 3 -17.52 1.53 9.88
C LYS A 3 -16.72 1.47 11.20
N LYS A 4 -16.73 0.30 11.87
CA LYS A 4 -15.97 0.08 13.12
C LYS A 4 -14.46 0.13 12.89
N ILE A 5 -14.00 -0.44 11.78
CA ILE A 5 -12.59 -0.42 11.37
C ILE A 5 -12.15 1.03 11.08
N MET A 6 -13.01 1.81 10.41
CA MET A 6 -12.76 3.21 10.11
C MET A 6 -12.72 4.09 11.36
N GLU A 7 -13.55 3.79 12.37
CA GLU A 7 -13.56 4.47 13.66
C GLU A 7 -12.29 4.19 14.48
N TYR A 8 -11.83 2.93 14.49
CA TYR A 8 -10.53 2.57 15.05
C TYR A 8 -9.39 3.31 14.37
N TYR A 9 -9.39 3.37 13.03
CA TYR A 9 -8.39 4.09 12.24
C TYR A 9 -8.39 5.61 12.48
N LYS A 10 -9.55 6.18 12.87
CA LYS A 10 -9.67 7.59 13.23
C LYS A 10 -9.15 7.88 14.64
N ASN A 11 -9.17 6.86 15.49
CA ASN A 11 -8.65 6.87 16.85
C ASN A 11 -7.17 6.45 16.94
N PHE A 12 -6.53 6.15 15.80
CA PHE A 12 -5.10 5.91 15.73
C PHE A 12 -4.33 7.13 16.23
N GLU A 13 -3.21 6.85 16.87
CA GLU A 13 -2.28 7.88 17.28
C GLU A 13 -1.81 8.69 16.05
N LYS A 14 -1.69 10.02 16.21
CA LYS A 14 -1.34 10.94 15.11
C LYS A 14 -0.09 10.51 14.33
N ILE A 15 0.88 9.90 15.02
CA ILE A 15 2.14 9.44 14.44
C ILE A 15 1.89 8.21 13.56
N THR A 16 1.20 7.19 14.09
CA THR A 16 0.89 5.96 13.37
C THR A 16 0.04 6.24 12.14
N ARG A 17 -0.94 7.14 12.25
CA ARG A 17 -1.77 7.59 11.12
C ARG A 17 -0.97 8.32 10.04
N LYS A 18 0.03 9.13 10.41
CA LYS A 18 0.92 9.82 9.46
C LYS A 18 1.79 8.84 8.69
N VAL A 19 2.44 7.92 9.39
CA VAL A 19 3.32 6.90 8.79
C VAL A 19 2.52 6.02 7.83
N LEU A 20 1.35 5.58 8.27
CA LEU A 20 0.47 4.72 7.49
C LEU A 20 -0.07 5.42 6.23
N LYS A 21 -0.44 6.70 6.34
CA LYS A 21 -0.86 7.50 5.18
C LYS A 21 0.29 7.70 4.19
N GLY A 22 1.50 8.00 4.67
CA GLY A 22 2.68 8.14 3.81
C GLY A 22 3.09 6.84 3.12
N GLY A 23 3.06 5.71 3.84
CA GLY A 23 3.32 4.38 3.26
C GLY A 23 2.29 3.98 2.21
N LEU A 24 1.00 4.30 2.44
CA LEU A 24 -0.06 4.07 1.46
C LEU A 24 0.07 4.98 0.23
N GLU A 25 0.37 6.26 0.40
CA GLU A 25 0.63 7.18 -0.72
C GLU A 25 1.82 6.70 -1.57
N PHE A 26 2.89 6.20 -0.94
CA PHE A 26 4.02 5.59 -1.63
C PHE A 26 3.62 4.33 -2.42
N CYS A 27 2.85 3.43 -1.82
CA CYS A 27 2.35 2.23 -2.50
C CYS A 27 1.46 2.60 -3.70
N PHE A 28 0.63 3.64 -3.57
CA PHE A 28 -0.23 4.14 -4.64
C PHE A 28 0.59 4.75 -5.80
N GLY A 29 1.69 5.42 -5.49
CA GLY A 29 2.65 5.89 -6.48
C GLY A 29 3.29 4.73 -7.25
N LEU A 30 3.78 3.71 -6.53
CA LEU A 30 4.36 2.51 -7.12
C LEU A 30 3.36 1.74 -8.00
N SER A 31 2.10 1.61 -7.57
CA SER A 31 1.07 0.94 -8.38
C SER A 31 0.75 1.73 -9.63
N SER A 32 0.76 3.07 -9.56
CA SER A 32 0.53 3.93 -10.73
C SER A 32 1.64 3.75 -11.77
N ILE A 33 2.90 3.69 -11.33
CA ILE A 33 4.05 3.40 -12.19
C ILE A 33 3.91 2.01 -12.83
N ALA A 34 3.54 0.99 -12.05
CA ALA A 34 3.33 -0.35 -12.56
C ALA A 34 2.22 -0.41 -13.63
N ILE A 35 1.12 0.34 -13.45
CA ILE A 35 0.03 0.44 -14.42
C ILE A 35 0.51 1.09 -15.72
N ILE A 36 1.31 2.16 -15.65
CA ILE A 36 1.87 2.82 -16.84
C ILE A 36 2.76 1.85 -17.64
N ILE A 37 3.58 1.05 -16.96
CA ILE A 37 4.42 0.02 -17.59
C ILE A 37 3.54 -1.04 -18.27
N LEU A 38 2.47 -1.51 -17.61
CA LEU A 38 1.53 -2.45 -18.20
C LEU A 38 0.76 -1.86 -19.39
N LEU A 39 0.40 -0.59 -19.33
CA LEU A 39 -0.26 0.12 -20.43
C LEU A 39 0.67 0.22 -21.65
N THR A 40 1.94 0.52 -21.40
CA THR A 40 2.96 0.62 -22.45
C THR A 40 3.18 -0.72 -23.14
N TYR A 41 3.17 -1.83 -22.38
CA TYR A 41 3.16 -3.18 -22.95
C TYR A 41 1.98 -3.39 -23.89
N ASN A 42 0.78 -2.97 -23.49
CA ASN A 42 -0.44 -3.19 -24.27
C ASN A 42 -0.49 -2.36 -25.57
N PHE A 43 0.10 -1.16 -25.58
CA PHE A 43 0.00 -0.24 -26.73
C PHE A 43 1.21 -0.23 -27.67
N PHE A 44 2.43 -0.44 -27.19
CA PHE A 44 3.66 -0.17 -27.96
C PHE A 44 4.58 -1.37 -28.14
N PHE A 45 4.74 -2.21 -27.10
CA PHE A 45 5.72 -3.31 -27.11
C PHE A 45 5.14 -4.56 -26.46
N ALA A 46 4.68 -5.51 -27.27
CA ALA A 46 4.22 -6.83 -26.83
C ALA A 46 5.38 -7.75 -26.41
N TYR A 47 6.36 -7.22 -25.67
CA TYR A 47 7.49 -7.98 -25.17
C TYR A 47 7.14 -8.60 -23.80
N PRO A 48 7.23 -9.93 -23.64
CA PRO A 48 6.75 -10.62 -22.43
C PRO A 48 7.48 -10.16 -21.16
N ILE A 49 8.73 -9.73 -21.28
CA ILE A 49 9.53 -9.24 -20.14
C ILE A 49 8.90 -8.00 -19.48
N ILE A 50 8.38 -7.07 -20.29
CA ILE A 50 7.79 -5.81 -19.79
C ILE A 50 6.52 -6.10 -19.01
N TYR A 51 5.73 -7.07 -19.48
CA TYR A 51 4.54 -7.56 -18.79
C TYR A 51 4.88 -8.15 -17.42
N TYR A 52 5.84 -9.08 -17.35
CA TYR A 52 6.22 -9.72 -16.08
C TYR A 52 6.81 -8.73 -15.07
N ILE A 53 7.60 -7.76 -15.52
CA ILE A 53 8.15 -6.71 -14.66
C ILE A 53 7.01 -5.87 -14.07
N GLY A 54 6.12 -5.33 -14.91
CA GLY A 54 5.02 -4.50 -14.44
C GLY A 54 4.06 -5.26 -13.52
N LEU A 55 3.77 -6.53 -13.82
CA LEU A 55 2.89 -7.37 -13.01
C LEU A 55 3.52 -7.70 -11.64
N THR A 56 4.83 -7.98 -11.62
CA THR A 56 5.56 -8.24 -10.38
C THR A 56 5.66 -6.98 -9.53
N LEU A 57 5.93 -5.83 -10.15
CA LEU A 57 5.96 -4.52 -9.48
C LEU A 57 4.60 -4.18 -8.85
N PHE A 58 3.51 -4.46 -9.58
CA PHE A 58 2.15 -4.28 -9.08
C PHE A 58 1.85 -5.19 -7.89
N ARG A 59 2.21 -6.48 -7.95
CA ARG A 59 2.07 -7.41 -6.82
C ARG A 59 2.86 -6.94 -5.59
N LEU A 60 4.11 -6.51 -5.77
CA LEU A 60 4.96 -5.98 -4.70
C LEU A 60 4.34 -4.76 -4.03
N SER A 61 3.79 -3.82 -4.80
CA SER A 61 3.10 -2.64 -4.26
C SER A 61 1.90 -3.03 -3.38
N LEU A 62 1.10 -4.01 -3.80
CA LEU A 62 -0.03 -4.50 -3.01
C LEU A 62 0.40 -5.18 -1.72
N ILE A 63 1.44 -6.02 -1.77
CA ILE A 63 2.00 -6.70 -0.60
C ILE A 63 2.51 -5.67 0.41
N PHE A 64 3.30 -4.70 -0.05
CA PHE A 64 3.76 -3.61 0.81
C PHE A 64 2.61 -2.82 1.42
N GLY A 65 1.56 -2.51 0.65
CA GLY A 65 0.38 -1.81 1.15
C GLY A 65 -0.30 -2.54 2.31
N ILE A 66 -0.43 -3.87 2.21
CA ILE A 66 -1.01 -4.71 3.27
C ILE A 66 -0.08 -4.77 4.48
N GLU A 67 1.22 -4.96 4.29
CA GLU A 67 2.20 -4.95 5.38
C GLU A 67 2.22 -3.62 6.13
N PHE A 68 2.17 -2.48 5.42
CA PHE A 68 2.08 -1.18 6.07
C PHE A 68 0.82 -1.06 6.92
N ILE A 69 -0.32 -1.56 6.46
CA ILE A 69 -1.57 -1.58 7.23
C ILE A 69 -1.42 -2.44 8.49
N ILE A 70 -0.91 -3.67 8.35
CA ILE A 70 -0.74 -4.60 9.48
C ILE A 70 0.24 -4.03 10.51
N CYS A 71 1.40 -3.54 10.07
CA CYS A 71 2.38 -2.89 10.93
C CYS A 71 1.79 -1.66 11.61
N GLY A 72 1.01 -0.85 10.90
CA GLY A 72 0.27 0.28 11.46
C GLY A 72 -0.65 -0.15 12.62
N PHE A 73 -1.44 -1.20 12.43
CA PHE A 73 -2.31 -1.76 13.48
C PHE A 73 -1.55 -2.32 14.67
N ILE A 74 -0.47 -3.07 14.46
CA ILE A 74 0.33 -3.63 15.55
C ILE A 74 0.98 -2.52 16.36
N THR A 75 1.56 -1.51 15.69
CA THR A 75 2.27 -0.41 16.35
C THR A 75 1.31 0.47 17.16
N ASP A 76 0.10 0.72 16.66
CA ASP A 76 -0.95 1.42 17.40
C ASP A 76 -1.39 0.63 18.64
N GLY A 77 -1.61 -0.69 18.47
CA GLY A 77 -1.95 -1.59 19.57
C GLY A 77 -0.91 -1.63 20.68
N ILE A 78 0.38 -1.68 20.31
CA ILE A 78 1.51 -1.66 21.26
C ILE A 78 1.51 -0.34 22.03
N LYS A 79 1.45 0.81 21.34
CA LYS A 79 1.47 2.11 22.01
C LYS A 79 0.31 2.31 22.97
N LYS A 80 -0.87 1.79 22.63
CA LYS A 80 -2.07 1.86 23.47
C LYS A 80 -2.05 0.94 24.69
N GLN A 81 -1.12 -0.03 24.74
CA GLN A 81 -0.87 -0.87 25.92
C GLN A 81 0.24 -0.32 26.81
N ILE A 82 1.11 0.55 26.28
CA ILE A 82 2.24 1.15 27.02
C ILE A 82 1.84 2.43 27.75
N ILE A 83 0.78 3.11 27.30
CA ILE A 83 0.18 4.32 27.93
C ILE A 83 -1.11 3.93 28.64
#